data_AF-A0A1F8PW97-F1
#
_entry.id   AF-A0A1F8PW97-F1
#
_cell.length_a   1.000
_cell.length_b   1.000
_cell.length_c   1.000
_cell.angle_alpha   90.00
_cell.angle_beta   90.00
_cell.angle_gamma   90.00
#
_symmetry.space_group_name_H-M   'P 1'
#
loop_
_entity.id
_entity.type
_entity.pdbx_description
1 polymer ?
#
loop_
_entity_poly.entity_id
_entity_poly.type
_entity_poly.pdbx_seq_one_letter_code
_entity_poly.pdbx_strand_id
1 'polypeptide(L)'
;MVEELGPVGTRVTESQVSFVRGKAFAWVWMPGKYLHGKVAPLVLTLVFRHRDPSPRWKEIVEPSPGNYTHHLELYSLSDIDDQVHHWLKEAWSERA
;
A
#
# COMPACT_ATOMS: atom_id res chain seq x y z
N MET A 1 13.03 3.61 -4.26
CA MET A 1 11.97 2.71 -4.80
C MET A 1 11.94 1.40 -3.99
N VAL A 2 10.87 0.58 -4.01
CA VAL A 2 10.67 -0.56 -3.06
C VAL A 2 11.86 -1.53 -3.01
N GLU A 3 12.60 -1.66 -4.12
CA GLU A 3 13.80 -2.47 -4.27
C GLU A 3 14.99 -1.98 -3.40
N GLU A 4 14.98 -0.73 -2.95
CA GLU A 4 16.00 -0.15 -2.05
C GLU A 4 15.76 -0.51 -0.57
N LEU A 5 14.62 -1.11 -0.25
CA LEU A 5 14.26 -1.43 1.14
C LEU A 5 15.02 -2.66 1.67
N GLY A 6 15.62 -3.47 0.80
CA GLY A 6 16.25 -4.76 1.14
C GLY A 6 15.53 -5.92 0.44
N PRO A 7 15.62 -7.17 0.94
CA PRO A 7 14.91 -8.29 0.33
C PRO A 7 13.41 -8.05 0.29
N VAL A 8 12.86 -7.97 -0.93
CA VAL A 8 11.44 -7.83 -1.21
C VAL A 8 11.05 -8.85 -2.27
N GLY A 9 10.07 -9.69 -1.97
CA GLY A 9 9.40 -10.52 -2.96
C GLY A 9 8.30 -9.73 -3.65
N THR A 10 8.26 -9.80 -4.98
CA THR A 10 7.21 -9.17 -5.79
C THR A 10 6.34 -10.26 -6.41
N ARG A 11 5.03 -10.18 -6.20
CA ARG A 11 4.05 -11.09 -6.82
C ARG A 11 3.09 -10.28 -7.68
N VAL A 12 3.08 -10.57 -8.97
CA VAL A 12 2.18 -9.94 -9.94
C VAL A 12 1.04 -10.90 -10.25
N THR A 13 -0.19 -10.41 -10.22
CA THR A 13 -1.38 -11.08 -10.75
C THR A 13 -2.00 -10.20 -11.84
N GLU A 14 -3.12 -10.64 -12.39
CA GLU A 14 -3.82 -9.90 -13.45
C GLU A 14 -4.23 -8.48 -13.02
N SER A 15 -4.71 -8.32 -11.78
CA SER A 15 -5.29 -7.07 -11.28
C SER A 15 -4.45 -6.33 -10.24
N GLN A 16 -3.42 -6.98 -9.67
CA GLN A 16 -2.65 -6.43 -8.57
C GLN A 16 -1.17 -6.84 -8.57
N VAL A 17 -0.36 -6.00 -7.93
CA VAL A 17 1.04 -6.28 -7.57
C VAL A 17 1.12 -6.29 -6.05
N SER A 18 1.76 -7.31 -5.47
CA SER A 18 1.95 -7.45 -4.03
C SER A 18 3.44 -7.48 -3.69
N PHE A 19 3.80 -6.77 -2.63
CA PHE A 19 5.16 -6.77 -2.07
C PHE A 19 5.18 -7.50 -0.73
N VAL A 20 6.17 -8.38 -0.58
CA VAL A 20 6.21 -9.37 0.51
C VAL A 20 7.59 -9.37 1.15
N ARG A 21 7.62 -9.40 2.49
CA ARG A 21 8.79 -9.69 3.30
C ARG A 21 8.32 -10.63 4.42
N GLY A 22 8.46 -11.95 4.22
CA GLY A 22 7.83 -12.96 5.09
C GLY A 22 6.29 -12.99 4.97
N LYS A 23 5.62 -11.86 5.22
CA LYS A 23 4.20 -11.57 4.98
C LYS A 23 4.05 -10.39 4.03
N ALA A 24 2.90 -10.30 3.35
CA ALA A 24 2.61 -9.16 2.50
C ALA A 24 2.47 -7.88 3.33
N PHE A 25 3.09 -6.80 2.85
CA PHE A 25 3.12 -5.51 3.51
C PHE A 25 2.55 -4.38 2.64
N ALA A 26 2.53 -4.57 1.32
CA ALA A 26 1.96 -3.62 0.39
C ALA A 26 1.30 -4.31 -0.81
N TRP A 27 0.25 -3.67 -1.33
CA TRP A 27 -0.44 -4.07 -2.56
C TRP A 27 -0.74 -2.84 -3.40
N VAL A 28 -0.64 -2.98 -4.71
CA VAL A 28 -1.12 -1.99 -5.68
C VAL A 28 -2.10 -2.69 -6.58
N TRP A 29 -3.32 -2.16 -6.71
CA TRP A 29 -4.32 -2.67 -7.65
C TRP A 29 -4.95 -1.52 -8.45
N MET A 30 -5.58 -1.87 -9.58
CA MET A 30 -6.03 -0.91 -10.60
C MET A 30 -7.57 -0.80 -10.68
N PRO A 31 -8.26 -0.11 -9.76
CA PRO A 31 -9.72 0.04 -9.82
C PRO A 31 -10.18 0.64 -11.15
N GLY A 32 -9.46 1.64 -11.68
CA GLY A 32 -9.80 2.31 -12.93
C GLY A 32 -9.82 1.40 -14.17
N LYS A 33 -9.20 0.22 -14.11
CA LYS A 33 -9.24 -0.78 -15.19
C LYS A 33 -10.44 -1.73 -15.08
N TYR A 34 -10.93 -2.00 -13.88
CA TYR A 34 -11.89 -3.08 -13.61
C TYR A 34 -13.26 -2.60 -13.10
N LEU A 35 -13.37 -1.37 -12.60
CA LEU A 35 -14.60 -0.81 -12.04
C LEU A 35 -15.12 0.35 -12.90
N HIS A 36 -16.45 0.46 -12.99
CA HIS A 36 -17.12 1.58 -13.63
C HIS A 36 -17.39 2.71 -12.63
N GLY A 37 -17.38 3.96 -13.10
CA GLY A 37 -17.68 5.14 -12.31
C GLY A 37 -16.44 5.94 -11.89
N LYS A 38 -16.60 6.86 -10.93
CA LYS A 38 -15.52 7.72 -10.45
C LYS A 38 -14.68 6.97 -9.41
N VAL A 39 -13.69 6.22 -9.90
CA VAL A 39 -12.74 5.45 -9.07
C VAL A 39 -11.31 5.92 -9.30
N ALA A 40 -10.45 5.76 -8.30
CA ALA A 40 -9.03 6.04 -8.44
C ALA A 40 -8.38 5.14 -9.53
N PRO A 41 -7.42 5.66 -10.32
CA PRO A 41 -6.66 4.83 -11.25
C PRO A 41 -5.94 3.68 -10.56
N LEU A 42 -5.32 3.97 -9.41
CA LEU A 42 -4.58 3.03 -8.58
C LEU A 42 -4.95 3.21 -7.11
N VAL A 43 -4.91 2.10 -6.37
CA VAL A 43 -4.98 2.12 -4.91
C VAL A 43 -3.76 1.38 -4.36
N LEU A 44 -2.98 2.09 -3.55
CA LEU A 44 -1.91 1.53 -2.73
C LEU A 44 -2.50 1.12 -1.38
N THR A 45 -2.30 -0.12 -1.01
CA THR A 45 -2.66 -0.68 0.29
C THR A 45 -1.38 -0.92 1.06
N LEU A 46 -1.26 -0.37 2.27
CA LEU A 46 -0.17 -0.65 3.20
C LEU A 46 -0.72 -1.26 4.47
N VAL A 47 0.11 -2.04 5.17
CA VAL A 47 -0.29 -2.57 6.48
C VAL A 47 0.74 -2.24 7.54
N PHE A 48 0.25 -1.62 8.61
CA PHE A 48 1.03 -1.21 9.78
C PHE A 48 0.61 -1.95 11.05
N ARG A 49 1.44 -1.85 12.09
CA ARG A 49 1.17 -2.30 13.46
C ARG A 49 0.45 -1.27 14.31
N HIS A 50 0.28 -0.07 13.76
CA HIS A 50 -0.38 1.05 14.41
C HIS A 50 -1.28 1.79 13.42
N ARG A 51 -2.17 2.65 13.93
CA ARG A 51 -3.03 3.49 13.11
C ARG A 51 -2.28 4.78 12.73
N ASP A 52 -1.76 4.88 11.51
CA ASP A 52 -1.25 6.16 10.99
C ASP A 52 -2.41 7.19 10.87
N PRO A 53 -2.26 8.42 11.39
CA PRO A 53 -3.34 9.40 11.47
C PRO A 53 -3.46 10.30 10.23
N SER A 54 -2.67 10.09 9.18
CA SER A 54 -2.64 10.96 8.01
C SER A 54 -4.01 11.10 7.36
N PRO A 55 -4.43 12.32 6.97
CA PRO A 55 -5.70 12.54 6.30
C PRO A 55 -5.70 12.03 4.84
N ARG A 56 -4.55 11.59 4.32
CA ARG A 56 -4.43 11.05 2.95
C ARG A 56 -5.02 9.66 2.80
N TRP A 57 -5.15 8.92 3.89
CA TRP A 57 -5.79 7.61 3.85
C TRP A 57 -7.26 7.78 3.49
N LYS A 58 -7.65 7.15 2.39
CA LYS A 58 -9.05 7.01 2.02
C LYS A 58 -9.80 6.20 3.08
N GLU A 59 -9.16 5.14 3.55
CA GLU A 59 -9.75 4.19 4.49
C GLU A 59 -8.65 3.59 5.36
N ILE A 60 -9.01 3.37 6.63
CA ILE A 60 -8.17 2.66 7.59
C ILE A 60 -9.05 1.61 8.27
N VAL A 61 -8.62 0.36 8.20
CA VAL A 61 -9.33 -0.79 8.75
C VAL A 61 -8.40 -1.55 9.68
N GLU A 62 -8.91 -2.14 10.74
CA GLU A 62 -8.15 -3.06 11.61
C GLU A 62 -8.75 -4.46 11.50
N PRO A 63 -8.35 -5.29 10.50
CA PRO A 63 -8.92 -6.64 10.34
C PRO A 63 -8.66 -7.57 11.53
N SER A 64 -7.61 -7.30 12.31
CA SER A 64 -7.28 -8.02 13.55
C SER A 64 -6.49 -7.09 14.48
N PRO A 65 -6.53 -7.29 15.81
CA PRO A 65 -5.82 -6.43 16.76
C PRO A 65 -4.35 -6.19 16.38
N GLY A 66 -3.96 -4.92 16.25
CA GLY A 66 -2.59 -4.50 15.92
C GLY A 66 -2.19 -4.80 14.47
N ASN A 67 -3.14 -4.91 13.55
CA ASN A 67 -2.90 -5.08 12.12
C ASN A 67 -3.82 -4.10 11.37
N TYR A 68 -3.28 -2.95 11.00
CA TYR A 68 -4.03 -1.86 10.39
C TYR A 68 -3.76 -1.81 8.89
N THR A 69 -4.80 -2.02 8.08
CA THR A 69 -4.77 -1.87 6.63
C THR A 69 -5.17 -0.45 6.26
N HIS A 70 -4.31 0.22 5.50
CA HIS A 70 -4.50 1.60 5.06
C HIS A 70 -4.57 1.65 3.54
N HIS A 71 -5.62 2.29 3.01
CA HIS A 71 -5.85 2.46 1.58
C HIS A 71 -5.56 3.91 1.16
N LEU A 72 -4.69 4.08 0.17
CA LEU A 72 -4.35 5.36 -0.45
C LEU A 72 -4.74 5.33 -1.92
N GLU A 73 -5.53 6.31 -2.35
CA GLU A 73 -5.81 6.52 -3.77
C GLU A 73 -4.66 7.27 -4.43
N LEU A 74 -4.20 6.78 -5.58
CA LEU A 74 -3.16 7.40 -6.39
C LEU A 74 -3.75 7.82 -7.73
N TYR A 75 -3.70 9.11 -8.01
CA TYR A 75 -4.20 9.73 -9.24
C TYR A 75 -3.09 10.11 -10.20
N SER A 76 -1.87 10.26 -9.69
CA SER A 76 -0.70 10.74 -10.41
C SER A 76 0.58 10.18 -9.82
N LEU A 77 1.68 10.28 -10.57
CA LEU A 77 3.00 9.92 -10.05
C LEU A 77 3.45 10.83 -8.90
N SER A 78 3.00 12.09 -8.87
CA SER A 78 3.30 13.03 -7.78
C SER A 78 2.68 12.63 -6.44
N ASP A 79 1.69 11.73 -6.43
CA ASP A 79 1.15 11.20 -5.18
C ASP A 79 2.14 10.25 -4.48
N ILE A 80 3.14 9.73 -5.20
CA ILE A 80 4.23 8.90 -4.68
C ILE A 80 5.39 9.81 -4.28
N ASP A 81 5.19 10.53 -3.18
CA ASP A 81 6.14 11.47 -2.61
C ASP A 81 6.96 10.86 -1.46
N ASP A 82 7.79 11.67 -0.82
CA ASP A 82 8.65 11.25 0.29
C ASP A 82 7.86 10.66 1.47
N GLN A 83 6.60 11.10 1.66
CA GLN A 83 5.73 10.55 2.70
C GLN A 83 5.32 9.11 2.35
N VAL A 84 4.94 8.84 1.10
CA VAL A 84 4.67 7.48 0.62
C VAL A 84 5.92 6.60 0.70
N HIS A 85 7.09 7.15 0.37
CA HIS A 85 8.36 6.43 0.54
C HIS A 85 8.63 6.07 2.01
N HIS A 86 8.36 6.99 2.94
CA HIS A 86 8.50 6.73 4.37
C HIS A 86 7.57 5.61 4.83
N TRP A 87 6.29 5.68 4.46
CA TRP A 87 5.31 4.64 4.78
C TRP A 87 5.66 3.27 4.21
N LEU A 88 6.17 3.20 2.98
CA LEU A 88 6.62 1.93 2.38
C LEU A 88 7.78 1.32 3.18
N LYS A 89 8.73 2.16 3.61
CA LYS A 89 9.86 1.72 4.43
C LYS A 89 9.41 1.23 5.81
N GLU A 90 8.47 1.93 6.42
CA GLU A 90 7.89 1.56 7.70
C GLU A 90 7.13 0.23 7.60
N ALA A 91 6.20 0.09 6.66
CA ALA A 91 5.45 -1.14 6.43
C ALA A 91 6.39 -2.34 6.17
N TRP A 92 7.48 -2.12 5.43
CA TRP A 92 8.50 -3.13 5.22
C TRP A 92 9.26 -3.49 6.50
N SER A 93 9.60 -2.50 7.34
CA SER A 93 10.34 -2.68 8.59
C SER A 93 9.50 -3.43 9.64
N GLU A 94 8.22 -3.13 9.74
CA GLU A 94 7.29 -3.77 10.70
C GLU A 94 6.90 -5.21 10.33
N ARG A 95 7.29 -5.65 9.13
CA ARG A 95 6.95 -6.97 8.56
C ARG A 95 8.11 -7.96 8.53
N ALA A 96 9.21 -7.65 9.22
CA ALA A 96 10.38 -8.53 9.37
C ALA A 96 10.03 -9.94 9.87
#